data_AF-A0A2G5VPQ5-F1
#
_entry.id   AF-A0A2G5VPQ5-F1
#
_cell.length_a   1.000
_cell.length_b   1.000
_cell.length_c   1.000
_cell.angle_alpha   90.00
_cell.angle_beta   90.00
_cell.angle_gamma   90.00
#
_symmetry.space_group_name_H-M   'P 1'
#
loop_
_entity.id
_entity.type
_entity.pdbx_description
1 polymer ?
#
loop_
_entity_poly.entity_id
_entity_poly.type
_entity_poly.pdbx_seq_one_letter_code
_entity_poly.pdbx_strand_id
1 'polypeptide(L)'
;MARTRTTAPQKTKVETREDIKKKVQILGNEYATAIKAHEKAWEDVKTLQKQERKSEEKIQRMTALHQMHQKRKIQKPKPAFQKRIQEKQEGLKKIQKRLKKALKVEESAKDEMEEAEASWKFEAMCSGEAYQEDGQWKWRE
;
A
#
# COMPACT_ATOMS: atom_id res chain seq x y z
N MET A 1 -42.31 -52.44 3.92
CA MET A 1 -40.92 -52.41 4.40
C MET A 1 -40.40 -50.97 4.32
N ALA A 2 -40.54 -50.18 5.38
CA ALA A 2 -40.08 -48.80 5.41
C ALA A 2 -38.59 -48.76 5.79
N ARG A 3 -37.74 -48.21 4.92
CA ARG A 3 -36.32 -47.97 5.21
C ARG A 3 -36.19 -46.66 5.99
N THR A 4 -35.89 -46.75 7.28
CA THR A 4 -35.49 -45.62 8.10
C THR A 4 -34.08 -45.17 7.68
N ARG A 5 -33.98 -43.96 7.13
CA ARG A 5 -32.69 -43.27 6.92
C ARG A 5 -32.20 -42.80 8.28
N THR A 6 -31.18 -43.47 8.80
CA THR A 6 -30.44 -43.04 10.00
C THR A 6 -29.64 -41.80 9.64
N THR A 7 -30.08 -40.63 10.09
CA THR A 7 -29.32 -39.39 9.98
C THR A 7 -28.11 -39.49 10.92
N ALA A 8 -26.91 -39.62 10.36
CA ALA A 8 -25.68 -39.53 11.13
C ALA A 8 -25.56 -38.12 11.73
N PRO A 9 -25.22 -37.96 13.01
CA PRO A 9 -24.93 -36.65 13.57
C PRO A 9 -23.66 -36.12 12.90
N GLN A 10 -23.80 -35.09 12.06
CA GLN A 10 -22.66 -34.27 11.68
C GLN A 10 -22.10 -33.68 12.97
N LYS A 11 -20.94 -34.18 13.42
CA LYS A 11 -20.12 -33.47 14.40
C LYS A 11 -19.61 -32.19 13.74
N THR A 12 -20.44 -31.17 13.69
CA THR A 12 -19.95 -29.79 13.63
C THR A 12 -19.12 -29.62 14.89
N LYS A 13 -17.81 -29.45 14.74
CA LYS A 13 -16.95 -29.02 15.83
C LYS A 13 -17.43 -27.62 16.17
N VAL A 14 -18.29 -27.50 17.18
CA VAL A 14 -18.76 -26.21 17.66
C VAL A 14 -17.53 -25.51 18.20
N GLU A 15 -17.09 -24.45 17.52
CA GLU A 15 -15.99 -23.62 17.99
C GLU A 15 -16.34 -23.10 19.38
N THR A 16 -15.41 -23.23 20.32
CA THR A 16 -15.65 -22.70 21.66
C THR A 16 -15.53 -21.19 21.63
N ARG A 17 -16.13 -20.52 22.61
CA ARG A 17 -15.99 -19.07 22.83
C ARG A 17 -14.54 -18.61 22.82
N GLU A 18 -13.64 -19.41 23.40
CA GLU A 18 -12.20 -19.12 23.45
C GLU A 18 -11.54 -19.25 22.07
N ASP A 19 -11.95 -20.22 21.26
CA ASP A 19 -11.45 -20.39 19.89
C ASP A 19 -11.84 -19.18 19.03
N ILE A 20 -13.08 -18.70 19.16
CA ILE A 20 -13.60 -17.52 18.46
C ILE A 20 -12.84 -16.26 18.89
N LYS A 21 -12.63 -16.06 20.21
CA LYS A 21 -11.84 -14.92 20.72
C LYS A 21 -10.41 -14.94 20.17
N LYS A 22 -9.75 -16.10 20.14
CA LYS A 22 -8.41 -16.25 19.54
C LYS A 22 -8.41 -15.91 18.06
N LYS A 23 -9.39 -16.39 17.30
CA LYS A 23 -9.52 -16.12 15.86
C LYS A 23 -9.66 -14.63 15.57
N VAL A 24 -10.58 -13.95 16.27
CA VAL A 24 -10.75 -12.49 16.13
C VAL A 24 -9.48 -11.73 16.54
N GLN A 25 -8.75 -12.19 17.56
CA GLN A 25 -7.47 -11.58 17.94
C GLN A 25 -6.40 -11.76 16.86
N ILE A 26 -6.29 -12.94 16.25
CA ILE A 26 -5.36 -13.21 15.14
C ILE A 26 -5.69 -12.29 13.96
N LEU A 27 -6.95 -12.22 13.54
CA LEU A 27 -7.40 -11.33 12.46
C LEU A 27 -7.12 -9.85 12.77
N GLY A 28 -7.30 -9.43 14.02
CA GLY A 28 -6.96 -8.07 14.46
C GLY A 28 -5.45 -7.78 14.37
N ASN A 29 -4.60 -8.76 14.69
CA ASN A 29 -3.15 -8.64 14.55
C ASN A 29 -2.72 -8.62 13.06
N GLU A 30 -3.40 -9.38 12.21
CA GLU A 30 -3.20 -9.37 10.76
C GLU A 30 -3.56 -7.99 10.19
N TYR A 31 -4.71 -7.44 10.56
CA TYR A 31 -5.12 -6.09 10.18
C TYR A 31 -4.11 -5.04 10.65
N ALA A 32 -3.67 -5.08 11.91
CA ALA A 32 -2.65 -4.16 12.42
C ALA A 32 -1.31 -4.27 11.67
N THR A 33 -0.97 -5.46 11.17
CA THR A 33 0.21 -5.69 10.33
C THR A 33 0.03 -5.09 8.94
N ALA A 34 -1.15 -5.27 8.34
CA ALA A 34 -1.49 -4.72 7.04
C ALA A 34 -1.50 -3.18 7.02
N ILE A 35 -1.99 -2.53 8.10
CA ILE A 35 -1.88 -1.07 8.27
C ILE A 35 -0.42 -0.63 8.18
N LYS A 36 0.49 -1.27 8.94
CA LYS A 36 1.91 -0.90 8.92
C LYS A 36 2.56 -1.12 7.55
N ALA A 37 2.14 -2.16 6.84
CA ALA A 37 2.62 -2.42 5.48
C ALA A 37 2.15 -1.33 4.50
N HIS A 38 0.87 -0.94 4.56
CA HIS A 38 0.32 0.16 3.77
C HIS A 38 1.00 1.49 4.09
N GLU A 39 1.15 1.86 5.36
CA GLU A 39 1.84 3.08 5.80
C GLU A 39 3.27 3.16 5.23
N LYS A 40 4.00 2.04 5.29
CA LYS A 40 5.35 1.96 4.74
C LYS A 40 5.37 2.15 3.22
N ALA A 41 4.46 1.47 2.51
CA ALA A 41 4.35 1.60 1.06
C ALA A 41 3.96 3.03 0.65
N TRP A 42 3.09 3.68 1.42
CA TRP A 42 2.69 5.06 1.23
C TRP A 42 3.85 6.04 1.42
N GLU A 43 4.66 5.88 2.47
CA GLU A 43 5.86 6.71 2.67
C GLU A 43 6.89 6.50 1.54
N ASP A 44 7.06 5.27 1.04
CA ASP A 44 7.92 5.00 -0.12
C ASP A 44 7.45 5.74 -1.38
N VAL A 45 6.14 5.75 -1.66
CA VAL A 45 5.55 6.54 -2.76
C VAL A 45 5.83 8.03 -2.57
N LYS A 46 5.58 8.56 -1.38
CA LYS A 46 5.78 9.97 -1.05
C LYS A 46 7.23 10.41 -1.20
N THR A 47 8.18 9.59 -0.77
CA THR A 47 9.61 9.88 -0.94
C THR A 47 10.02 9.90 -2.41
N LEU A 48 9.51 8.95 -3.23
CA LEU A 48 9.77 8.91 -4.67
C LEU A 48 9.16 10.10 -5.41
N GLN A 49 7.92 10.50 -5.09
CA GLN A 49 7.31 11.71 -5.66
C GLN A 49 8.14 12.97 -5.35
N LYS A 50 8.68 13.08 -4.12
CA LYS A 50 9.56 14.19 -3.75
C LYS A 50 10.87 14.17 -4.55
N GLN A 51 11.44 13.00 -4.80
CA GLN A 51 12.65 12.86 -5.62
C GLN A 51 12.39 13.19 -7.10
N GLU A 52 11.23 12.82 -7.62
CA GLU A 52 10.79 13.13 -8.98
C GLU A 52 10.72 14.64 -9.18
N ARG A 53 9.93 15.35 -8.35
CA ARG A 53 9.78 16.81 -8.43
C ARG A 53 11.13 17.54 -8.37
N LYS A 54 11.99 17.17 -7.42
CA LYS A 54 13.35 17.74 -7.30
C LYS A 54 14.18 17.50 -8.56
N SER A 55 14.04 16.34 -9.19
CA SER A 55 14.77 16.00 -10.41
C SER A 55 14.24 16.78 -11.61
N GLU A 56 12.92 16.92 -11.74
CA GLU A 56 12.27 17.73 -12.77
C GLU A 56 12.68 19.19 -12.68
N GLU A 57 12.60 19.80 -11.49
CA GLU A 57 13.03 21.19 -11.26
C GLU A 57 14.50 21.39 -11.66
N LYS A 58 15.37 20.43 -11.31
CA LYS A 58 16.80 20.52 -11.65
C LYS A 58 17.02 20.45 -13.15
N ILE A 59 16.30 19.56 -13.85
CA ILE A 59 16.36 19.45 -15.31
C ILE A 59 15.84 20.73 -15.98
N GLN A 60 14.71 21.28 -15.51
CA GLN A 60 14.15 22.52 -16.01
C GLN A 60 15.14 23.68 -15.86
N ARG A 61 15.73 23.86 -14.67
CA ARG A 61 16.76 24.90 -14.42
C ARG A 61 17.97 24.73 -15.34
N MET A 62 18.48 23.51 -15.50
CA MET A 62 19.60 23.25 -16.41
C MET A 62 19.27 23.52 -17.87
N THR A 63 18.05 23.19 -18.29
CA THR A 63 17.57 23.41 -19.66
C THR A 63 17.41 24.91 -19.95
N ALA A 64 16.83 25.67 -19.01
CA ALA A 64 16.71 27.12 -19.12
C ALA A 64 18.08 27.81 -19.21
N LEU A 65 19.04 27.41 -18.36
CA LEU A 65 20.43 27.90 -18.43
C LEU A 65 21.07 27.58 -19.79
N HIS A 66 20.90 26.35 -20.28
CA HIS A 66 21.42 25.95 -21.58
C HIS A 66 20.85 26.82 -22.72
N GLN A 67 19.55 27.07 -22.73
CA GLN A 67 18.88 27.92 -23.72
C GLN A 67 19.36 29.38 -23.65
N MET A 68 19.51 29.94 -22.45
CA MET A 68 20.04 31.30 -22.27
C MET A 68 21.46 31.45 -22.83
N HIS A 69 22.33 30.46 -22.59
CA HIS A 69 23.70 30.45 -23.10
C HIS A 69 23.76 30.27 -24.62
N GLN A 70 22.79 29.60 -25.25
CA GLN A 70 22.71 29.50 -26.71
C GLN A 70 22.20 30.78 -27.39
N LYS A 71 21.23 31.49 -26.78
CA LYS A 71 20.65 32.72 -27.36
C LYS A 71 21.65 33.87 -27.45
N ARG A 72 22.60 33.96 -26.50
CA ARG A 72 23.76 34.83 -26.64
C ARG A 72 24.70 34.14 -27.64
N LYS A 73 24.84 34.66 -28.87
CA LYS A 73 25.66 34.16 -30.00
C LYS A 73 27.17 33.98 -29.69
N ILE A 74 27.56 33.87 -28.43
CA ILE A 74 28.92 33.99 -27.89
C ILE A 74 29.61 32.63 -27.77
N GLN A 75 28.90 31.48 -27.76
CA GLN A 75 29.53 30.16 -27.62
C GLN A 75 28.73 29.03 -28.31
N LYS A 76 29.44 28.14 -29.02
CA LYS A 76 28.89 26.87 -29.55
C LYS A 76 28.24 26.07 -28.40
N PRO A 77 27.16 25.31 -28.65
CA PRO A 77 26.56 24.44 -27.64
C PRO A 77 27.64 23.52 -27.05
N LYS A 78 27.86 23.56 -25.74
CA LYS A 78 28.83 22.68 -25.08
C LYS A 78 28.25 21.26 -25.05
N PRO A 79 28.77 20.29 -25.81
CA PRO A 79 28.21 18.93 -25.86
C PRO A 79 28.22 18.24 -24.48
N ALA A 80 29.16 18.60 -23.61
CA ALA A 80 29.20 18.15 -22.22
C ALA A 80 27.94 18.54 -21.41
N PHE A 81 27.32 19.68 -21.70
CA PHE A 81 26.14 20.16 -20.97
C PHE A 81 24.88 19.39 -21.39
N GLN A 82 24.74 19.11 -22.69
CA GLN A 82 23.66 18.26 -23.22
C GLN A 82 23.74 16.84 -22.67
N LYS A 83 24.94 16.24 -22.65
CA LYS A 83 25.16 14.92 -22.02
C LYS A 83 24.68 14.89 -20.57
N ARG A 84 25.01 15.90 -19.77
CA ARG A 84 24.54 15.99 -18.37
C ARG A 84 23.01 16.12 -18.26
N ILE A 85 22.35 16.87 -19.15
CA ILE A 85 20.88 16.96 -19.16
C ILE A 85 20.28 15.59 -19.48
N GLN A 86 20.83 14.90 -20.48
CA GLN A 86 20.38 13.57 -20.88
C GLN A 86 20.56 12.54 -19.75
N GLU A 87 21.71 12.51 -19.08
CA GLU A 87 21.95 11.66 -17.90
C GLU A 87 20.92 11.92 -16.79
N LYS A 88 20.55 13.18 -16.54
CA LYS A 88 19.53 13.53 -15.55
C LYS A 88 18.13 13.10 -15.99
N GLN A 89 17.80 13.24 -17.26
CA GLN A 89 16.53 12.74 -17.82
C GLN A 89 16.43 11.21 -17.73
N GLU A 90 17.52 10.48 -17.96
CA GLU A 90 17.56 9.04 -17.76
C GLU A 90 17.38 8.66 -16.28
N GLY A 91 17.99 9.42 -15.37
CA GLY A 91 17.75 9.33 -13.93
C GLY A 91 16.28 9.52 -13.57
N LEU A 92 15.64 10.56 -14.11
CA LEU A 92 14.21 10.83 -13.91
C LEU A 92 13.35 9.66 -14.40
N LYS A 93 13.62 9.11 -15.59
CA LYS A 93 12.91 7.92 -16.10
C LYS A 93 13.04 6.71 -15.16
N LYS A 94 14.20 6.53 -14.53
CA LYS A 94 14.40 5.46 -13.53
C LYS A 94 13.56 5.71 -12.27
N ILE A 95 13.49 6.95 -11.80
CA ILE A 95 12.63 7.33 -10.65
C ILE A 95 11.16 7.08 -10.99
N GLN A 96 10.69 7.52 -12.17
CA GLN A 96 9.32 7.28 -12.64
C GLN A 96 8.96 5.80 -12.72
N LYS A 97 9.86 4.96 -13.24
CA LYS A 97 9.67 3.50 -13.24
C LYS A 97 9.55 2.93 -11.83
N ARG A 98 10.33 3.43 -10.87
CA ARG A 98 10.25 3.02 -9.46
C ARG A 98 8.95 3.51 -8.82
N LEU A 99 8.54 4.74 -9.08
CA LEU A 99 7.29 5.31 -8.60
C LEU A 99 6.09 4.50 -9.07
N LYS A 100 6.04 4.14 -10.35
CA LYS A 100 4.96 3.27 -10.88
C LYS A 100 4.90 1.90 -10.20
N LYS A 101 6.05 1.34 -9.84
CA LYS A 101 6.10 0.07 -9.08
C LYS A 101 5.64 0.27 -7.63
N ALA A 102 6.11 1.33 -6.97
CA ALA A 102 5.75 1.65 -5.60
C ALA A 102 4.24 1.94 -5.46
N LEU A 103 3.63 2.66 -6.42
CA LEU A 103 2.19 2.89 -6.44
C LEU A 103 1.38 1.59 -6.51
N LYS A 104 1.81 0.62 -7.34
CA LYS A 104 1.16 -0.69 -7.39
C LYS A 104 1.27 -1.45 -6.07
N VAL A 105 2.43 -1.35 -5.41
CA VAL A 105 2.65 -1.99 -4.10
C VAL A 105 1.78 -1.33 -3.03
N GLU A 106 1.67 0.00 -3.04
CA GLU A 106 0.81 0.73 -2.11
C GLU A 106 -0.67 0.41 -2.32
N GLU A 107 -1.12 0.34 -3.57
CA GLU A 107 -2.47 -0.09 -3.94
C GLU A 107 -2.75 -1.53 -3.45
N SER A 108 -1.84 -2.47 -3.72
CA SER A 108 -2.00 -3.86 -3.26
C SER A 108 -2.00 -3.95 -1.72
N ALA A 109 -1.13 -3.21 -1.04
CA ALA A 109 -1.08 -3.19 0.42
C ALA A 109 -2.34 -2.55 1.03
N LYS A 110 -2.95 -1.60 0.31
CA LYS A 110 -4.23 -1.00 0.70
C LYS A 110 -5.37 -2.01 0.58
N ASP A 111 -5.43 -2.74 -0.53
CA ASP A 111 -6.44 -3.79 -0.74
C ASP A 111 -6.32 -4.89 0.33
N GLU A 112 -5.10 -5.35 0.62
CA GLU A 112 -4.83 -6.32 1.70
C GLU A 112 -5.25 -5.79 3.08
N MET A 113 -5.01 -4.51 3.34
CA MET A 113 -5.44 -3.84 4.58
C MET A 113 -6.96 -3.77 4.68
N GLU A 114 -7.66 -3.40 3.61
CA GLU A 114 -9.13 -3.34 3.57
C GLU A 114 -9.76 -4.73 3.72
N GLU A 115 -9.17 -5.76 3.10
CA GLU A 115 -9.63 -7.16 3.23
C GLU A 115 -9.41 -7.70 4.65
N ALA A 116 -8.25 -7.44 5.24
CA ALA A 116 -7.96 -7.82 6.62
C ALA A 116 -8.90 -7.11 7.61
N GLU A 117 -9.19 -5.82 7.37
CA GLU A 117 -10.17 -5.07 8.17
C GLU A 117 -11.56 -5.69 8.06
N ALA A 118 -12.02 -5.96 6.83
CA ALA A 118 -13.34 -6.53 6.58
C ALA A 118 -13.49 -7.91 7.23
N SER A 119 -12.48 -8.76 7.10
CA SER A 119 -12.45 -10.11 7.70
C SER A 119 -12.50 -10.03 9.22
N TRP A 120 -11.68 -9.16 9.81
CA TRP A 120 -11.66 -8.95 11.26
C TRP A 120 -13.00 -8.42 11.78
N LYS A 121 -13.55 -7.37 11.15
CA LYS A 121 -14.85 -6.80 11.53
C LYS A 121 -15.99 -7.80 11.36
N PHE A 122 -15.99 -8.57 10.27
CA PHE A 122 -17.01 -9.59 10.02
C PHE A 122 -17.01 -10.65 11.11
N GLU A 123 -15.86 -11.24 11.41
CA GLU A 123 -15.74 -12.27 12.44
C GLU A 123 -16.09 -11.72 13.83
N ALA A 124 -15.65 -10.50 14.14
CA ALA A 124 -15.98 -9.81 15.39
C ALA A 124 -17.49 -9.60 15.55
N MET A 125 -18.20 -9.15 14.50
CA MET A 125 -19.64 -8.93 14.54
C MET A 125 -20.43 -10.25 14.61
N CYS A 126 -20.07 -11.24 13.78
CA CYS A 126 -20.79 -12.50 13.69
C CYS A 126 -20.61 -13.39 14.93
N SER A 127 -19.51 -13.22 15.66
CA SER A 127 -19.27 -13.97 16.90
C SER A 127 -20.24 -13.64 18.03
N GLY A 128 -20.85 -12.44 18.02
CA GLY A 128 -21.59 -11.91 19.18
C GLY A 128 -20.70 -11.59 20.40
N GLU A 129 -19.39 -11.85 20.31
CA GLU A 129 -18.40 -11.68 21.38
C GLU A 129 -17.76 -10.31 21.39
N ALA A 130 -17.89 -9.54 20.31
CA ALA A 130 -17.38 -8.18 20.21
C ALA A 130 -18.46 -7.21 19.70
N TYR A 131 -18.44 -5.99 20.21
CA TYR A 131 -19.33 -4.92 19.78
C TYR A 131 -18.55 -3.61 19.66
N GLN A 132 -19.08 -2.70 18.85
CA GLN A 132 -18.51 -1.37 18.70
C GLN A 132 -19.25 -0.40 19.62
N GLU A 133 -18.51 0.35 20.45
CA GLU A 133 -19.02 1.41 21.31
C GLU A 133 -18.06 2.61 21.21
N ASP A 134 -18.59 3.80 20.93
CA ASP A 134 -17.81 5.04 20.72
C ASP A 134 -16.67 4.90 19.68
N GLY A 135 -16.90 4.09 18.64
CA GLY A 135 -15.91 3.82 17.60
C GLY A 135 -14.79 2.85 18.01
N GLN A 136 -14.78 2.35 19.25
CA GLN A 136 -13.85 1.35 19.75
C GLN A 136 -14.50 -0.03 19.84
N TRP A 137 -13.72 -1.08 19.55
CA TRP A 137 -14.18 -2.46 19.71
C TRP A 137 -14.01 -2.91 21.15
N LYS A 138 -15.09 -3.42 21.75
CA LYS A 138 -15.11 -3.99 23.09
C LYS A 138 -15.53 -5.46 23.02
N TRP A 139 -14.98 -6.26 23.93
CA TRP A 139 -15.38 -7.65 24.12
C TRP A 139 -16.58 -7.73 25.07
N ARG A 140 -17.51 -8.65 24.80
CA ARG A 140 -18.49 -9.07 25.80
C ARG A 140 -17.79 -10.02 26.78
N GLU A 141 -17.97 -9.75 28.08
CA GLU A 141 -17.54 -10.65 29.16
C GLU A 141 -18.40 -11.91 29.22
#